data_AF-M4ZAL2-F1
#
_entry.id   AF-M4ZAL2-F1
#
_cell.length_a   1.000
_cell.length_b   1.000
_cell.length_c   1.000
_cell.angle_alpha   90.00
_cell.angle_beta   90.00
_cell.angle_gamma   90.00
#
_symmetry.space_group_name_H-M   'P 1'
#
loop_
_entity.id
_entity.type
_entity.pdbx_description
1 polymer ?
#
loop_
_entity_poly.entity_id
_entity_poly.type
_entity_poly.pdbx_seq_one_letter_code
_entity_poly.pdbx_strand_id
1 'polypeptide(L)' 'MESNETLEELRAIKMLLILNALAQGCQQKHVAAALGISDATLSRMFPKGFAREIAKIVERRLVHTDTA' A
#
# COMPACT_ATOMS: atom_id res chain seq x y z
N MET A 1 22.31 -15.75 -10.00
CA MET A 1 22.04 -14.31 -9.75
C MET A 1 20.61 -13.94 -10.08
N GLU A 2 19.95 -14.52 -11.09
CA GLU A 2 18.53 -14.30 -11.46
C GLU A 2 17.51 -14.41 -10.31
N SER A 3 17.64 -15.39 -9.39
CA SER A 3 16.64 -15.61 -8.35
C SER A 3 16.44 -14.41 -7.40
N ASN A 4 17.45 -13.54 -7.25
CA ASN A 4 17.33 -12.35 -6.41
C ASN A 4 16.54 -11.25 -7.13
N GLU A 5 16.72 -11.09 -8.43
CA GLU A 5 16.03 -10.08 -9.24
C GLU A 5 14.53 -10.38 -9.32
N THR A 6 14.14 -11.64 -9.57
CA THR A 6 12.73 -12.05 -9.54
C THR A 6 12.07 -11.82 -8.19
N LEU A 7 12.80 -12.05 -7.08
CA LEU A 7 12.29 -11.79 -5.73
C LEU A 7 12.10 -10.28 -5.48
N GLU A 8 13.01 -9.45 -5.97
CA GLU A 8 12.91 -8.00 -5.88
C GLU A 8 11.74 -7.45 -6.73
N GLU A 9 11.55 -7.96 -7.94
CA GLU A 9 10.41 -7.61 -8.79
C GLU A 9 9.08 -8.02 -8.16
N LEU A 10 8.97 -9.24 -7.64
CA LEU A 10 7.77 -9.70 -6.93
C LEU A 10 7.49 -8.83 -5.69
N ARG A 11 8.54 -8.40 -4.98
CA ARG A 11 8.39 -7.47 -3.85
C ARG A 11 7.86 -6.12 -4.31
N ALA A 12 8.35 -5.58 -5.43
CA ALA A 12 7.88 -4.33 -6.00
C ALA A 12 6.41 -4.43 -6.45
N ILE A 13 6.02 -5.49 -7.16
CA ILE A 13 4.64 -5.74 -7.60
C ILE A 13 3.70 -5.81 -6.38
N LYS A 14 4.08 -6.57 -5.34
CA LYS A 14 3.30 -6.66 -4.10
C LYS A 14 3.12 -5.28 -3.45
N MET A 15 4.15 -4.45 -3.42
CA MET A 15 4.06 -3.09 -2.90
C MET A 15 3.08 -2.23 -3.71
N LEU A 16 3.12 -2.29 -5.04
CA LEU A 16 2.19 -1.57 -5.91
C LEU A 16 0.73 -1.99 -5.69
N LEU A 17 0.48 -3.30 -5.52
CA LEU A 17 -0.86 -3.81 -5.21
C LEU A 17 -1.37 -3.32 -3.85
N ILE A 18 -0.50 -3.31 -2.83
CA ILE A 18 -0.85 -2.74 -1.52
C ILE A 18 -1.20 -1.25 -1.66
N LEU A 19 -0.40 -0.48 -2.39
CA LEU A 19 -0.68 0.95 -2.62
C LEU A 19 -2.02 1.17 -3.31
N ASN A 20 -2.33 0.36 -4.33
CA ASN A 20 -3.63 0.43 -5.00
C ASN A 20 -4.79 0.13 -4.05
N ALA A 21 -4.66 -0.89 -3.19
CA ALA A 21 -5.68 -1.22 -2.19
C ALA A 21 -5.88 -0.08 -1.17
N LEU A 22 -4.78 0.49 -0.65
CA LEU A 22 -4.86 1.64 0.25
C LEU A 22 -5.49 2.86 -0.42
N ALA A 23 -5.17 3.10 -1.70
CA ALA A 23 -5.74 4.19 -2.49
C ALA A 23 -7.25 4.01 -2.77
N GLN A 24 -7.76 2.79 -2.68
CA GLN A 24 -9.20 2.47 -2.74
C GLN A 24 -9.89 2.56 -1.37
N GLY A 25 -9.16 2.96 -0.32
CA GLY A 25 -9.70 3.13 1.03
C GLY A 25 -9.60 1.87 1.91
N CYS A 26 -8.93 0.80 1.47
CA CYS A 26 -8.68 -0.33 2.35
C CYS A 26 -7.78 0.09 3.52
N GLN A 27 -8.12 -0.33 4.74
CA GLN A 27 -7.31 -0.06 5.91
C GLN A 27 -6.07 -0.98 5.94
N GLN A 28 -4.95 -0.43 6.42
CA GLN A 28 -3.67 -1.14 6.48
C GLN A 28 -3.76 -2.50 7.20
N LYS A 29 -4.49 -2.57 8.32
CA LYS A 29 -4.72 -3.81 9.09
C LYS A 29 -5.43 -4.91 8.28
N HIS A 30 -6.36 -4.54 7.39
CA HIS A 30 -7.07 -5.51 6.56
C HIS A 30 -6.16 -6.06 5.47
N VAL A 31 -5.32 -5.20 4.87
CA VAL A 31 -4.33 -5.61 3.89
C VAL A 31 -3.28 -6.53 4.52
N ALA A 32 -2.80 -6.20 5.73
CA ALA A 32 -1.86 -7.03 6.47
C ALA A 32 -2.44 -8.42 6.79
N ALA A 33 -3.69 -8.46 7.29
CA ALA A 33 -4.41 -9.70 7.56
C ALA A 33 -4.59 -10.57 6.30
N ALA A 34 -4.99 -9.97 5.17
CA ALA A 34 -5.17 -10.68 3.89
C ALA A 34 -3.87 -11.30 3.37
N LEU A 35 -2.72 -10.67 3.66
CA LEU A 35 -1.40 -11.15 3.27
C LEU A 35 -0.75 -12.07 4.33
N GLY A 36 -1.40 -12.29 5.47
CA GLY A 36 -0.84 -13.09 6.57
C GLY A 36 0.41 -12.49 7.20
N ILE A 37 0.55 -11.16 7.20
CA ILE A 37 1.70 -10.45 7.77
C ILE A 37 1.27 -9.52 8.91
N SER A 38 2.21 -9.13 9.77
CA SER A 38 1.95 -8.11 10.78
C SER A 38 1.91 -6.70 10.20
N ASP A 39 1.15 -5.80 10.83
CA ASP A 39 1.09 -4.38 10.48
C ASP A 39 2.49 -3.71 10.47
N ALA A 40 3.36 -4.13 11.41
CA ALA A 40 4.75 -3.68 11.47
C ALA A 40 5.57 -4.14 10.25
N THR A 41 5.33 -5.35 9.75
CA THR A 41 6.00 -5.84 8.53
C THR A 41 5.51 -5.07 7.31
N LEU A 42 4.20 -4.86 7.16
CA LEU A 42 3.65 -4.05 6.08
C LEU A 42 4.19 -2.61 6.14
N SER A 43 4.23 -2.00 7.33
CA SER A 43 4.77 -0.63 7.50
C SER A 43 6.23 -0.52 7.04
N ARG A 44 7.07 -1.52 7.31
CA ARG A 44 8.48 -1.56 6.88
C ARG A 44 8.66 -1.78 5.39
N MET A 45 7.62 -2.22 4.66
CA MET A 45 7.70 -2.33 3.21
C MET A 45 7.75 -0.96 2.54
N PHE A 46 7.27 0.10 3.21
CA PHE A 46 7.20 1.45 2.64
C PHE A 46 8.15 2.43 3.35
N PRO A 47 8.55 3.52 2.67
CA PRO A 47 9.24 4.62 3.33
C PRO A 47 8.44 5.17 4.51
N LYS A 48 9.14 5.67 5.53
CA LYS A 48 8.48 6.30 6.69
C LYS A 48 7.62 7.48 6.25
N GLY A 49 6.42 7.58 6.80
CA GLY A 49 5.47 8.66 6.48
C GLY A 49 4.61 8.43 5.24
N PHE A 50 4.93 7.43 4.40
CA PHE A 50 4.23 7.20 3.12
C PHE A 50 2.74 6.86 3.30
N ALA A 51 2.39 6.07 4.32
CA ALA A 51 0.99 5.75 4.63
C ALA A 51 0.14 7.00 4.92
N ARG A 52 0.74 8.00 5.58
CA ARG A 52 0.07 9.29 5.86
C ARG A 52 -0.13 10.11 4.58
N GLU A 53 0.79 10.03 3.63
CA GLU A 53 0.64 10.70 2.33
C GLU A 53 -0.45 10.04 1.49
N ILE A 54 -0.51 8.71 1.46
CA ILE A 54 -1.58 7.98 0.77
C ILE A 54 -2.95 8.35 1.36
N ALA A 55 -3.08 8.41 2.69
CA ALA A 55 -4.32 8.83 3.33
C ALA A 55 -4.79 10.23 2.85
N LYS A 56 -3.86 11.20 2.76
CA LYS A 56 -4.16 12.54 2.23
C LYS A 56 -4.57 12.50 0.75
N ILE A 57 -3.97 11.63 -0.06
CA ILE A 57 -4.33 11.48 -1.49
C ILE A 57 -5.75 10.93 -1.61
N VAL A 58 -6.10 9.93 -0.80
CA VAL A 58 -7.45 9.35 -0.76
C VAL A 58 -8.48 10.39 -0.34
N GLU A 59 -8.21 11.15 0.74
CA GLU A 59 -9.08 12.24 1.20
C GLU A 59 -9.34 13.27 0.09
N ARG A 60 -8.29 13.73 -0.62
CA ARG A 60 -8.46 14.66 -1.74
C ARG A 60 -9.32 14.08 -2.86
N ARG A 61 -9.21 12.78 -3.13
CA ARG A 61 -9.97 12.13 -4.20
C ARG A 61 -11.45 12.06 -3.88
N LEU A 62 -11.80 11.77 -2.63
CA LEU A 62 -13.19 11.76 -2.14
C LEU A 62 -13.83 13.15 -2.23
N VAL A 63 -13.08 14.20 -1.86
CA VAL A 63 -13.57 15.59 -1.95
C VAL A 63 -13.89 16.02 -3.39
N HIS A 64 -13.17 15.51 -4.39
CA HIS A 64 -13.44 15.85 -5.80
C HIS A 64 -14.61 15.07 -6.40
N THR A 65 -14.95 13.89 -5.87
CA THR A 65 -16.11 13.10 -6.34
C THR A 65 -17.44 13.62 -5.81
N ASP A 66 -17.45 14.35 -4.70
CA ASP A 66 -18.68 14.89 -4.10
C ASP A 66 -19.16 16.22 -4.74
N THR A 67 -18.35 16.82 -5.63
CA THR A 67 -18.67 18.07 -6.34
C THR A 67 -19.16 17.88 -7.78
N ALA A 68 -19.44 16.64 -8.20
CA ALA A 68 -19.89 16.29 -9.56
C ALA A 68 -21.34 15.79 -9.60
#